data_AF-A0A960H5J2-F1
#
_entry.id   AF-A0A960H5J2-F1
#
_cell.length_a   1.000
_cell.length_b   1.000
_cell.length_c   1.000
_cell.angle_alpha   90.00
_cell.angle_beta   90.00
_cell.angle_gamma   90.00
#
_symmetry.space_group_name_H-M   'P 1'
#
loop_
_entity.id
_entity.type
_entity.pdbx_description
1 polymer ?
#
loop_
_entity_poly.entity_id
_entity_poly.type
_entity_poly.pdbx_seq_one_letter_code
_entity_poly.pdbx_strand_id
1 'polypeptide(L)' 'AGHTVRGFDPVAAAQQAARDSGVSVFDSGADAVTQADVVITMLPNGALVKRCYDEVLPAAAKGALFIDSSTIAVDDA' A
#
# COMPACT_ATOMS: atom_id res chain seq x y z
N ALA A 1 -3.78 12.45 13.57
CA ALA A 1 -2.95 12.96 12.46
C ALA A 1 -3.86 13.08 11.25
N GLY A 2 -4.14 14.30 10.77
CA GLY A 2 -5.22 14.58 9.79
C GLY A 2 -4.87 14.24 8.34
N HIS A 3 -4.30 13.07 8.07
CA HIS A 3 -3.93 12.64 6.73
C HIS A 3 -5.09 11.95 6.02
N THR A 4 -5.20 12.13 4.70
CA THR A 4 -6.05 11.30 3.86
C THR A 4 -5.37 9.96 3.65
N VAL A 5 -5.96 8.89 4.17
CA VAL A 5 -5.42 7.53 4.02
C VAL A 5 -6.20 6.81 2.94
N ARG A 6 -5.48 6.37 1.91
CA ARG A 6 -5.95 5.52 0.81
C ARG A 6 -5.41 4.12 1.06
N GLY A 7 -6.27 3.11 1.03
CA GLY A 7 -5.88 1.75 1.42
C GLY A 7 -6.38 0.67 0.47
N PHE A 8 -5.66 -0.45 0.48
CA PHE A 8 -6.05 -1.68 -0.20
C PHE A 8 -5.56 -2.86 0.65
N ASP A 9 -6.37 -3.92 0.70
CA ASP A 9 -6.00 -5.23 1.24
C ASP A 9 -6.84 -6.29 0.49
N PRO A 10 -6.28 -7.44 0.08
CA PRO A 10 -7.06 -8.50 -0.59
C PRO A 10 -8.14 -9.14 0.32
N VAL A 11 -8.08 -8.94 1.63
CA VAL A 11 -9.00 -9.50 2.63
C VAL A 11 -10.12 -8.51 2.94
N ALA A 12 -11.36 -8.88 2.61
CA ALA A 12 -12.54 -8.05 2.82
C ALA A 12 -12.74 -7.60 4.28
N ALA A 13 -12.39 -8.44 5.26
CA ALA A 13 -12.46 -8.08 6.67
C ALA A 13 -11.47 -6.97 7.06
N ALA A 14 -10.25 -7.00 6.52
CA ALA A 14 -9.24 -5.97 6.74
C ALA A 14 -9.67 -4.64 6.10
N GLN A 15 -10.23 -4.70 4.88
CA GLN A 15 -10.84 -3.54 4.24
C GLN A 15 -11.94 -2.91 5.08
N GLN A 16 -12.84 -3.71 5.65
CA GLN A 16 -13.92 -3.19 6.49
C GLN A 16 -13.36 -2.49 7.73
N ALA A 17 -12.43 -3.12 8.45
CA ALA A 17 -11.79 -2.52 9.61
C ALA A 17 -11.07 -1.20 9.27
N ALA A 18 -10.44 -1.12 8.09
CA ALA A 18 -9.81 0.10 7.59
C ALA A 18 -10.84 1.20 7.30
N ARG A 19 -11.96 0.88 6.63
CA ARG A 19 -13.06 1.83 6.39
C ARG A 19 -13.64 2.37 7.69
N ASP A 20 -13.87 1.50 8.67
CA ASP A 20 -14.38 1.88 10.00
C ASP A 20 -13.41 2.81 10.73
N SER A 21 -12.12 2.75 10.39
CA SER A 21 -11.06 3.62 10.90
C SER A 21 -10.83 4.88 10.05
N GLY A 22 -11.65 5.14 9.02
CA GLY A 22 -11.59 6.33 8.18
C GLY A 22 -10.69 6.23 6.94
N VAL A 23 -10.23 5.03 6.58
CA VAL A 23 -9.46 4.79 5.35
C VAL A 23 -10.39 4.76 4.14
N SER A 24 -10.05 5.50 3.09
CA SER A 24 -10.67 5.34 1.78
C SER A 24 -10.12 4.09 1.11
N VAL A 25 -10.90 3.01 1.11
CA VAL A 25 -10.46 1.72 0.54
C VAL A 25 -10.80 1.61 -0.94
N PHE A 26 -9.84 1.11 -1.72
CA PHE A 26 -9.92 0.90 -3.17
C PHE A 26 -9.93 -0.59 -3.54
N ASP A 27 -10.26 -0.88 -4.79
CA ASP A 27 -10.41 -2.24 -5.30
C ASP A 27 -9.07 -2.91 -5.66
N SER A 28 -8.01 -2.12 -5.84
CA SER A 28 -6.66 -2.59 -6.15
C SER A 28 -5.57 -1.72 -5.49
N GLY A 29 -4.36 -2.28 -5.38
CA GLY A 29 -3.19 -1.52 -4.93
C GLY A 29 -2.85 -0.39 -5.88
N ALA A 30 -2.95 -0.63 -7.19
CA ALA A 30 -2.73 0.38 -8.23
C ALA A 30 -3.66 1.58 -8.07
N ASP A 31 -4.96 1.38 -7.82
CA ASP A 31 -5.92 2.46 -7.63
C ASP A 31 -5.63 3.29 -6.37
N ALA A 32 -5.18 2.62 -5.30
CA ALA A 32 -4.85 3.27 -4.03
C ALA A 32 -3.68 4.25 -4.18
N VAL A 33 -2.69 3.96 -5.02
CA VAL A 33 -1.45 4.76 -5.15
C VAL A 33 -1.52 5.94 -6.13
N THR A 34 -2.51 5.96 -7.03
CA THR A 34 -2.60 6.97 -8.13
C THR A 34 -2.48 8.43 -7.72
N GLN A 35 -2.88 8.76 -6.49
CA GLN A 35 -2.86 10.13 -5.93
C GLN A 35 -2.21 10.16 -4.54
N ALA A 36 -1.37 9.18 -4.22
CA ALA A 36 -0.69 9.11 -2.94
C ALA A 36 0.65 9.85 -3.01
N ASP A 37 0.87 10.81 -2.11
CA ASP A 37 2.18 11.45 -1.93
C ASP A 37 3.18 10.51 -1.23
N VAL A 38 2.65 9.60 -0.41
CA VAL A 38 3.40 8.58 0.35
C VAL A 38 2.68 7.24 0.24
N VAL A 39 3.43 6.19 -0.08
CA VAL A 39 2.96 4.81 -0.15
C VAL A 39 3.66 3.99 0.93
N ILE A 40 2.89 3.38 1.82
CA ILE A 40 3.39 2.53 2.90
C ILE A 40 2.96 1.08 2.62
N THR A 41 3.93 0.16 2.56
CA THR A 41 3.66 -1.28 2.49
C THR A 41 3.92 -1.95 3.83
N MET A 42 3.04 -2.89 4.20
CA MET A 42 3.13 -3.69 5.42
C MET A 42 2.63 -5.10 5.09
N LEU A 43 3.48 -5.87 4.41
CA LEU A 43 3.13 -7.14 3.79
C LEU A 43 3.83 -8.32 4.49
N PRO A 44 3.30 -9.56 4.36
CA PRO A 44 3.81 -10.70 5.11
C PRO A 44 5.25 -11.15 4.78
N ASN A 45 5.76 -10.88 3.57
CA ASN A 45 7.09 -11.33 3.13
C ASN A 45 7.59 -10.56 1.89
N GLY A 46 8.89 -10.68 1.60
CA GLY A 46 9.57 -9.97 0.51
C GLY A 46 9.07 -10.32 -0.89
N ALA A 47 8.63 -11.55 -1.13
CA ALA A 47 8.06 -11.92 -2.44
C ALA A 47 6.76 -11.17 -2.73
N LEU A 48 5.94 -10.92 -1.70
CA LEU A 48 4.73 -10.10 -1.83
C LEU A 48 5.07 -8.61 -1.97
N VAL A 49 6.10 -8.11 -1.28
CA VAL A 49 6.58 -6.74 -1.46
C VAL A 49 7.01 -6.50 -2.91
N LYS A 50 7.86 -7.36 -3.48
CA LYS A 50 8.31 -7.23 -4.87
C LYS A 50 7.15 -7.20 -5.86
N ARG A 51 6.21 -8.15 -5.73
CA ARG A 51 5.01 -8.20 -6.59
C ARG A 51 4.13 -6.96 -6.43
N CYS A 52 3.97 -6.47 -5.21
CA CYS A 52 3.22 -5.24 -4.95
C CYS A 52 3.88 -4.06 -5.64
N TYR A 53 5.21 -3.91 -5.52
CA TYR A 53 5.95 -2.82 -6.17
C TYR A 53 5.87 -2.89 -7.70
N ASP A 54 5.98 -4.08 -8.30
CA ASP A 54 5.80 -4.28 -9.74
C ASP A 54 4.41 -3.80 -10.21
N GLU A 55 3.37 -4.00 -9.40
CA GLU A 55 2.00 -3.59 -9.71
C GLU A 55 1.77 -2.08 -9.52
N VAL A 56 2.26 -1.50 -8.41
CA VAL A 56 1.88 -0.14 -8.00
C VAL A 56 2.83 0.94 -8.51
N LEU A 57 4.12 0.64 -8.74
CA LEU A 57 5.08 1.63 -9.24
C LEU A 57 4.65 2.30 -10.56
N PRO A 58 4.08 1.58 -11.55
CA PRO A 58 3.60 2.21 -12.78
C PRO A 58 2.42 3.17 -12.58
N ALA A 59 1.62 2.97 -11.54
CA ALA A 59 0.44 3.78 -11.23
C ALA A 59 0.72 4.91 -10.24
N ALA A 60 1.84 4.85 -9.50
CA ALA A 60 2.16 5.81 -8.47
C ALA A 60 2.46 7.20 -9.02
N ALA A 61 2.11 8.23 -8.24
CA ALA A 61 2.44 9.60 -8.58
C ALA A 61 3.97 9.81 -8.66
N LYS A 62 4.41 10.56 -9.67
CA LYS A 62 5.83 10.88 -9.82
C LYS A 62 6.31 11.66 -8.59
N GLY A 63 7.37 11.15 -7.95
CA GLY A 63 7.93 11.75 -6.73
C GLY A 63 7.26 11.27 -5.44
N ALA A 64 6.33 10.32 -5.51
CA ALA A 64 5.78 9.68 -4.32
C ALA A 64 6.89 8.98 -3.51
N LEU A 65 6.85 9.13 -2.19
CA LEU A 65 7.75 8.44 -1.27
C LEU A 65 7.22 7.05 -0.97
N PHE A 66 8.06 6.04 -1.17
CA PHE A 66 7.75 4.66 -0.78
C PHE A 66 8.45 4.31 0.53
N ILE A 67 7.70 3.70 1.46
CA ILE A 67 8.19 3.23 2.75
C ILE A 67 7.73 1.79 2.91
N ASP A 68 8.67 0.84 2.87
CA ASP A 68 8.36 -0.53 3.26
C ASP A 68 8.55 -0.70 4.78
N SER A 69 7.47 -1.02 5.47
CA SER A 69 7.46 -1.37 6.89
C SER A 69 7.27 -2.87 7.12
N SER A 70 7.30 -3.66 6.04
CA SER A 70 7.29 -5.12 6.11
C SER A 70 8.57 -5.65 6.78
N THR A 71 8.48 -6.81 7.42
CA THR A 71 9.68 -7.52 7.91
C THR A 71 10.16 -8.50 6.84
N ILE A 72 11.20 -8.14 6.11
CA ILE A 72 11.71 -8.89 4.96
C ILE A 72 13.24 -9.10 5.04
N ALA A 73 13.79 -9.95 4.17
CA ALA A 73 15.23 -10.13 4.08
C ALA A 73 15.91 -8.83 3.61
N VAL A 74 17.15 -8.60 4.04
CA VAL A 74 17.92 -7.41 3.62
C VAL A 74 18.08 -7.34 2.10
N ASP A 75 18.24 -8.49 1.43
CA ASP A 75 18.37 -8.57 -0.03
C ASP A 75 17.06 -8.30 -0.79
N ASP A 76 15.92 -8.31 -0.10
CA ASP A 76 14.61 -8.03 -0.69
C ASP A 76 14.20 -6.55 -0.57
N ALA A 77 14.91 -5.78 0.27
CA ALA A 77 14.61 -4.39 0.62
C ALA A 77 15.23 -3.37 -0.33
#